data_AF-A0AB33B644-F1
#
_entry.id   AF-A0AB33B644-F1
#
_cell.length_a   1.000
_cell.length_b   1.000
_cell.length_c   1.000
_cell.angle_alpha   90.00
_cell.angle_beta   90.00
_cell.angle_gamma   90.00
#
_symmetry.space_group_name_H-M   'P 1'
#
loop_
_entity.id
_entity.type
_entity.pdbx_description
1 polymer ?
#
loop_
_entity_poly.entity_id
_entity_poly.type
_entity_poly.pdbx_seq_one_letter_code
_entity_poly.pdbx_strand_id
1 'polypeptide(L)'
;MLVATCTNIWKLLKQEKVKVKQIHYPAIGLLALLEDGEKEIHSVKALIEKLQGEKLFRWHTDTSILIAIQLFVSQKGEESKATSTGLQTMIEVLIQAQQAAMMATIAASSVATSSASSSS
;
A
#
# COMPACT_ATOMS: atom_id res chain seq x y z
N MET A 1 21.77 -11.22 -0.85
CA MET A 1 21.79 -9.75 -1.09
C MET A 1 20.42 -9.11 -0.87
N LEU A 2 19.31 -9.68 -1.37
CA LEU A 2 17.96 -9.08 -1.25
C LEU A 2 17.50 -8.71 0.17
N VAL A 3 17.76 -9.56 1.18
CA VAL A 3 17.40 -9.26 2.59
C VAL A 3 18.11 -7.99 3.10
N ALA A 4 19.36 -7.76 2.69
CA ALA A 4 20.09 -6.57 3.07
C ALA A 4 19.46 -5.31 2.44
N THR A 5 19.07 -5.39 1.16
CA THR A 5 18.35 -4.33 0.45
C THR A 5 17.03 -3.99 1.14
N CYS A 6 16.19 -4.98 1.46
CA CYS A 6 14.94 -4.74 2.20
C CYS A 6 15.19 -4.05 3.55
N THR A 7 16.23 -4.49 4.27
CA THR A 7 16.60 -3.91 5.56
C THR A 7 17.07 -2.47 5.42
N ASN A 8 17.80 -2.16 4.35
CA ASN A 8 18.31 -0.82 4.09
C ASN A 8 17.19 0.13 3.65
N ILE A 9 16.30 -0.30 2.75
CA ILE A 9 15.07 0.44 2.38
C ILE A 9 14.23 0.76 3.61
N TRP A 10 14.04 -0.22 4.52
CA TRP A 10 13.33 0.00 5.76
C TRP A 10 13.98 1.10 6.62
N LYS A 11 15.31 1.09 6.74
CA LYS A 11 16.07 2.11 7.48
C LYS A 11 15.91 3.48 6.84
N LEU A 12 16.07 3.58 5.52
CA LEU A 12 15.97 4.82 4.76
C LEU A 12 14.56 5.43 4.88
N LEU A 13 13.49 4.63 4.76
CA LEU A 13 12.11 5.09 4.98
C LEU A 13 11.93 5.65 6.39
N LYS A 14 12.50 5.01 7.42
CA LYS A 14 12.47 5.53 8.79
C LYS A 14 13.26 6.84 8.96
N GLN A 15 14.41 6.95 8.32
CA GLN A 15 15.21 8.19 8.33
C GLN A 15 14.43 9.35 7.70
N GLU A 16 13.66 9.07 6.65
CA GLU A 16 12.72 10.00 6.01
C GLU A 16 11.42 10.24 6.82
N LYS A 17 11.35 9.76 8.06
CA LYS A 17 10.21 9.90 8.98
C LYS A 17 8.92 9.22 8.50
N VAL A 18 9.01 8.27 7.57
CA VAL A 18 7.86 7.42 7.18
C VAL A 18 7.57 6.45 8.32
N LYS A 19 6.30 6.39 8.75
CA LYS A 19 5.84 5.50 9.82
C LYS A 19 5.71 4.06 9.31
N VAL A 20 6.84 3.35 9.21
CA VAL A 20 6.87 1.97 8.75
C VAL A 20 6.35 0.99 9.81
N LYS A 21 5.31 0.21 9.47
CA LYS A 21 4.72 -0.86 10.28
C LYS A 21 4.85 -2.20 9.56
N GLN A 22 4.52 -3.30 10.24
CA GLN A 22 4.57 -4.65 9.67
C GLN A 22 3.74 -4.79 8.38
N ILE A 23 2.59 -4.10 8.31
CA ILE A 23 1.73 -4.10 7.12
C ILE A 23 2.43 -3.53 5.87
N HIS A 24 3.50 -2.74 6.03
CA HIS A 24 4.26 -2.15 4.91
C HIS A 24 5.40 -3.05 4.41
N TYR A 25 5.69 -4.18 5.08
CA TYR A 25 6.81 -5.05 4.68
C TYR A 25 6.67 -5.62 3.26
N PRO A 26 5.48 -6.03 2.79
CA PRO A 26 5.31 -6.45 1.40
C PRO A 26 5.65 -5.34 0.41
N ALA A 27 5.26 -4.10 0.69
CA ALA A 27 5.58 -2.95 -0.14
C ALA A 27 7.09 -2.66 -0.17
N ILE A 28 7.78 -2.79 0.96
CA ILE A 28 9.25 -2.69 1.03
C ILE A 28 9.92 -3.77 0.19
N GLY A 29 9.41 -5.01 0.24
CA GLY A 29 9.90 -6.09 -0.60
C GLY A 29 9.75 -5.78 -2.09
N LEU A 30 8.62 -5.16 -2.47
CA LEU A 30 8.37 -4.70 -3.83
C LEU A 30 9.36 -3.64 -4.28
N LEU A 31 9.64 -2.65 -3.42
CA LEU A 31 10.60 -1.60 -3.71
C LEU A 31 12.03 -2.16 -3.84
N ALA A 32 12.37 -3.22 -3.10
CA ALA A 32 13.65 -3.89 -3.18
C ALA A 32 13.87 -4.68 -4.49
N LEU A 33 12.83 -4.92 -5.28
CA LEU A 33 12.94 -5.54 -6.60
C LEU A 33 13.37 -4.55 -7.70
N LEU A 34 13.28 -3.25 -7.42
CA LEU A 34 13.80 -2.22 -8.32
C LEU A 34 15.32 -2.12 -8.18
N GLU A 35 16.01 -2.01 -9.32
CA GLU A 35 17.47 -1.90 -9.38
C GLU A 35 18.00 -0.68 -8.60
N ASP A 36 17.23 0.42 -8.58
CA ASP A 36 17.54 1.66 -7.84
C ASP A 36 16.58 1.93 -6.67
N GLY A 37 15.87 0.92 -6.15
CA GLY A 37 14.83 1.12 -5.13
C GLY A 37 15.28 1.85 -3.86
N GLU A 38 16.55 1.70 -3.45
CA GLU A 38 17.15 2.41 -2.31
C GLU A 38 17.39 3.91 -2.57
N LYS A 39 17.60 4.31 -3.82
CA LYS A 39 17.84 5.71 -4.20
C LYS A 39 16.53 6.49 -4.32
N GLU A 40 15.43 5.77 -4.52
CA GLU A 40 14.11 6.35 -4.78
C GLU A 40 13.29 6.66 -3.52
N ILE A 41 13.87 6.49 -2.33
CA ILE A 41 13.15 6.67 -1.06
C ILE A 41 12.59 8.09 -0.91
N HIS A 42 13.33 9.08 -1.40
CA HIS A 42 12.87 10.46 -1.39
C HIS A 42 11.65 10.68 -2.33
N SER A 43 11.70 10.10 -3.53
CA SER A 43 10.60 10.11 -4.51
C SER A 43 9.35 9.42 -3.95
N VAL A 44 9.53 8.26 -3.31
CA VAL A 44 8.47 7.50 -2.65
C VAL A 44 7.84 8.33 -1.53
N LYS A 45 8.64 8.97 -0.68
CA LYS A 45 8.14 9.84 0.39
C LYS A 45 7.33 11.01 -0.16
N ALA A 46 7.81 11.69 -1.20
CA ALA A 46 7.09 12.78 -1.84
C ALA A 46 5.72 12.32 -2.37
N LEU A 47 5.64 11.10 -2.92
CA LEU A 47 4.37 10.51 -3.36
C LEU A 47 3.44 10.19 -2.18
N ILE A 48 3.97 9.69 -1.06
CA ILE A 48 3.22 9.45 0.18
C ILE A 48 2.61 10.77 0.69
N GLU A 49 3.40 11.84 0.74
CA GLU A 49 2.96 13.16 1.20
C GLU A 49 1.91 13.75 0.27
N LYS A 50 2.10 13.59 -1.05
CA LYS A 50 1.11 14.01 -2.06
C LYS A 50 -0.22 13.28 -1.87
N LEU A 51 -0.19 11.96 -1.66
CA LEU A 51 -1.40 11.20 -1.35
C LEU A 51 -2.04 11.69 -0.05
N GLN A 52 -1.28 11.90 1.01
CA GLN A 52 -1.82 12.37 2.29
C GLN A 52 -2.37 13.80 2.25
N GLY A 53 -1.93 14.62 1.28
CA GLY A 53 -2.52 15.93 0.98
C GLY A 53 -3.94 15.85 0.42
N GLU A 54 -4.31 14.73 -0.22
CA GLU A 54 -5.66 14.50 -0.73
C GLU A 54 -6.64 14.19 0.40
N LYS A 55 -7.81 14.85 0.39
CA LYS A 55 -8.83 14.70 1.45
C LYS A 55 -9.23 13.26 1.69
N LEU A 56 -9.29 12.44 0.63
CA LEU A 56 -9.66 11.03 0.68
C LEU A 56 -8.63 10.15 1.42
N PHE A 57 -7.36 10.54 1.40
CA PHE A 57 -6.24 9.73 1.90
C PHE A 57 -5.59 10.30 3.16
N ARG A 58 -5.98 11.52 3.59
CA ARG A 58 -5.42 12.24 4.73
C ARG A 58 -5.39 11.44 6.04
N TRP A 59 -6.41 10.62 6.28
CA TRP A 59 -6.54 9.81 7.51
C TRP A 59 -6.13 8.34 7.33
N HIS A 60 -5.70 7.96 6.14
CA HIS A 60 -5.36 6.58 5.79
C HIS A 60 -3.85 6.42 5.58
N THR A 61 -3.04 6.84 6.57
CA THR A 61 -1.58 6.88 6.48
C THR A 61 -0.97 5.55 6.02
N ASP A 62 -1.41 4.43 6.58
CA ASP A 62 -0.87 3.10 6.23
C ASP A 62 -1.21 2.73 4.77
N THR A 63 -2.45 2.98 4.36
CA THR A 63 -2.90 2.77 2.97
C THR A 63 -2.17 3.67 1.99
N SER A 64 -1.94 4.94 2.32
CA SER A 64 -1.20 5.88 1.48
C SER A 64 0.25 5.42 1.26
N ILE A 65 0.88 4.82 2.28
CA ILE A 65 2.23 4.25 2.15
C ILE A 65 2.23 3.05 1.18
N LEU A 66 1.26 2.15 1.33
CA LEU A 66 1.12 0.98 0.45
C LEU A 66 0.88 1.39 -1.01
N ILE A 67 -0.10 2.28 -1.24
CA ILE A 67 -0.45 2.75 -2.58
C ILE A 67 0.71 3.51 -3.22
N ALA A 68 1.38 4.40 -2.47
CA ALA A 68 2.49 5.17 -3.00
C ALA A 68 3.63 4.26 -3.47
N ILE A 69 4.05 3.30 -2.64
CA ILE A 69 5.14 2.38 -3.02
C ILE A 69 4.73 1.52 -4.22
N GLN A 70 3.51 1.00 -4.25
CA GLN A 70 3.03 0.20 -5.38
C GLN A 70 2.95 0.99 -6.68
N LEU A 71 2.36 2.19 -6.63
CA LEU A 71 2.24 3.05 -7.80
C LEU A 71 3.63 3.45 -8.32
N PHE A 72 4.55 3.76 -7.40
CA PHE A 72 5.94 4.07 -7.73
C PHE A 72 6.64 2.90 -8.41
N VAL A 73 6.55 1.70 -7.84
CA VAL A 73 7.13 0.48 -8.41
C VAL A 73 6.51 0.16 -9.76
N SER A 74 5.20 0.33 -9.92
CA SER A 74 4.51 0.08 -11.20
C SER A 74 4.99 1.04 -12.28
N GLN A 75 5.10 2.33 -11.99
CA GLN A 75 5.57 3.33 -12.96
C GLN A 75 7.02 3.10 -13.37
N LYS A 76 7.91 2.82 -12.41
CA LYS A 76 9.33 2.57 -12.69
C LYS A 76 9.57 1.19 -13.33
N GLY A 77 8.72 0.22 -13.02
CA GLY A 77 8.71 -1.12 -13.61
C GLY A 77 8.08 -1.18 -15.01
N GLU A 78 7.27 -0.21 -15.43
CA GLU A 78 6.86 -0.08 -16.83
C GLU A 78 7.96 0.54 -17.70
N GLU A 79 8.79 1.43 -17.12
CA GLU A 79 9.94 2.04 -17.79
C GLU A 79 11.06 0.99 -18.05
N SER A 80 11.22 0.03 -17.13
CA SER A 80 12.12 -1.11 -17.27
C SER A 80 11.34 -2.33 -17.75
N LYS A 81 11.41 -2.69 -19.05
CA LYS A 81 10.64 -3.73 -19.78
C LYS A 81 10.45 -5.13 -19.14
N ALA A 82 10.85 -5.39 -17.90
CA ALA A 82 10.61 -6.60 -17.13
C ALA A 82 9.27 -6.54 -16.37
N THR A 83 8.16 -6.59 -17.10
CA THR A 83 6.81 -6.76 -16.53
C THR A 83 6.69 -8.16 -15.93
N SER A 84 7.04 -8.34 -14.65
CA SER A 84 6.82 -9.64 -13.99
C SER A 84 5.31 -9.81 -13.72
N THR A 85 4.70 -10.81 -14.33
CA THR A 85 3.33 -11.27 -14.05
C THR A 85 3.06 -11.41 -12.55
N GLY A 86 4.08 -11.73 -11.75
CA GLY A 86 4.00 -11.79 -10.29
C GLY A 86 3.64 -10.45 -9.62
N LEU A 87 4.05 -9.30 -10.17
CA LEU A 87 3.65 -7.98 -9.65
C LEU A 87 2.14 -7.74 -9.86
N GLN A 88 1.63 -8.08 -11.04
CA GLN A 88 0.20 -7.99 -11.35
C GLN A 88 -0.63 -8.93 -10.46
N THR A 89 -0.17 -10.17 -10.25
CA THR A 89 -0.82 -11.12 -9.33
C THR A 89 -0.82 -10.61 -7.88
N MET A 90 0.26 -9.99 -7.41
CA MET A 90 0.33 -9.44 -6.05
C MET A 90 -0.60 -8.23 -5.87
N ILE A 91 -0.77 -7.39 -6.90
CA ILE A 91 -1.75 -6.30 -6.90
C ILE A 91 -3.16 -6.88 -6.80
N GLU A 92 -3.46 -7.92 -7.59
CA GLU A 92 -4.79 -8.55 -7.60
C GLU A 92 -5.15 -9.20 -6.26
N VAL A 93 -4.20 -9.90 -5.63
CA VAL A 93 -4.37 -10.46 -4.28
C VAL A 93 -4.65 -9.37 -3.23
N LEU A 94 -3.98 -8.21 -3.32
CA LEU A 94 -4.21 -7.09 -2.40
C LEU A 94 -5.56 -6.41 -2.62
N ILE A 95 -6.00 -6.27 -3.87
CA ILE A 95 -7.35 -5.78 -4.21
C ILE A 95 -8.41 -6.70 -3.62
N GLN A 96 -8.25 -8.02 -3.77
CA GLN A 96 -9.19 -9.00 -3.23
C GLN A 96 -9.25 -8.96 -1.69
N ALA A 97 -8.11 -8.83 -1.02
CA ALA A 97 -8.06 -8.73 0.45
C ALA A 97 -8.80 -7.50 0.98
N GLN A 98 -8.71 -6.36 0.29
CA GLN A 98 -9.44 -5.14 0.66
C GLN A 98 -10.96 -5.26 0.40
N GLN A 99 -11.36 -5.90 -0.70
CA GLN A 99 -12.78 -6.17 -0.97
C GLN A 99 -13.39 -7.12 0.06
N ALA A 100 -12.65 -8.15 0.49
CA ALA A 100 -13.10 -9.07 1.54
C ALA A 100 -13.32 -8.34 2.88
N ALA A 101 -12.45 -7.37 3.23
CA ALA A 101 -12.64 -6.56 4.43
C ALA A 101 -13.88 -5.64 4.36
N MET A 102 -14.22 -5.10 3.18
CA MET A 102 -15.42 -4.29 2.98
C MET A 102 -16.73 -5.09 3.14
N MET A 103 -16.72 -6.40 2.86
CA MET A 103 -17.91 -7.24 3.04
C MET A 103 -18.34 -7.38 4.51
N ALA A 104 -17.40 -7.27 5.46
CA ALA A 104 -17.74 -7.29 6.89
C ALA A 104 -18.53 -6.05 7.35
N THR A 105 -18.26 -4.88 6.75
CA THR A 105 -18.99 -3.64 7.05
C THR A 105 -20.41 -3.63 6.49
N ILE A 106 -20.65 -4.24 5.32
CA ILE A 106 -22.00 -4.31 4.74
C ILE A 106 -22.90 -5.24 5.59
N ALA A 107 -22.38 -6.36 6.06
CA ALA A 107 -23.11 -7.27 6.96
C ALA A 107 -23.50 -6.62 8.30
N ALA A 108 -22.67 -5.73 8.85
CA ALA A 108 -23.00 -4.98 10.06
C ALA A 108 -24.09 -3.92 9.83
N SER A 109 -24.18 -3.34 8.63
CA SER A 109 -25.22 -2.36 8.28
C SER A 109 -26.57 -2.98 7.94
N SER A 110 -26.61 -4.20 7.40
CA SER A 110 -27.88 -4.88 7.06
C SER A 110 -28.65 -5.40 8.28
N VAL A 111 -27.97 -5.67 9.40
CA VAL A 111 -28.63 -6.08 10.66
C VAL A 111 -29.21 -4.92 11.47
N ALA A 112 -28.71 -3.69 11.29
CA ALA A 112 -29.26 -2.52 11.98
C ALA A 112 -30.60 -2.07 11.38
N THR A 113 -30.81 -2.25 10.07
CA THR A 113 -32.04 -1.81 9.38
C THR A 113 -33.22 -2.76 9.59
N SER A 114 -33.00 -4.04 9.90
CA SER A 114 -34.08 -4.98 10.24
C SER A 114 -34.64 -4.81 11.66
N SER A 115 -33.98 -4.01 12.51
CA SER A 115 -34.42 -3.77 13.89
C SER A 115 -35.40 -2.59 14.05
N ALA A 116 -35.64 -1.82 12.98
CA ALA A 116 -36.51 -0.64 13.02
C ALA A 116 -37.94 -0.90 12.51
N SER A 117 -38.28 -2.14 12.10
CA SER A 117 -39.58 -2.49 11.53
C SER A 117 -40.41 -3.46 12.39
N SER A 118 -40.19 -3.51 13.71
CA SER A 118 -40.92 -4.41 14.61
C SER A 118 -41.44 -3.75 15.90
N SER A 119 -41.80 -2.47 15.84
CA SER A 119 -42.53 -1.80 16.93
C SER A 119 -43.69 -0.99 16.37
N SER A 120 -44.75 -1.71 15.98
CA SER A 120 -46.13 -1.25 15.85
C SER A 120 -46.98 -2.01 16.85
#